data_AF-A0AA38CKD5-F1
#
_entry.id   AF-A0AA38CKD5-F1
#
_cell.length_a   1.000
_cell.length_b   1.000
_cell.length_c   1.000
_cell.angle_alpha   90.00
_cell.angle_beta   90.00
_cell.angle_gamma   90.00
#
_symmetry.space_group_name_H-M   'P 1'
#
loop_
_entity.id
_entity.type
_entity.pdbx_description
1 polymer ?
#
loop_
_entity_poly.entity_id
_entity_poly.type
_entity_poly.pdbx_seq_one_letter_code
_entity_poly.pdbx_strand_id
1 'polypeptide(L)'
;VTTRVATVEEQLMNLGCKNLGEKIADVEMELALARSQGFLHKRPAWNATSEKRLLAVIGIYTGFGSHLNRIRIRNTWLPTGQALKKLEEKGIVVRFVVGR
;
A
#
# COMPACT_ATOMS: atom_id res chain seq x y z
N VAL A 1 -13.98 26.42 44.97
CA VAL A 1 -13.84 26.30 43.50
C VAL A 1 -14.07 24.85 43.15
N THR A 2 -15.23 24.51 42.58
CA THR A 2 -15.59 23.14 42.20
C THR A 2 -15.03 22.86 40.80
N THR A 3 -14.01 22.01 40.70
CA THR A 3 -13.48 21.53 39.43
C THR A 3 -14.51 20.59 38.77
N ARG A 4 -15.10 21.02 37.65
CA ARG A 4 -15.91 20.14 36.80
C ARG A 4 -14.98 19.16 36.10
N VAL A 5 -15.16 17.88 36.35
CA VAL A 5 -14.50 16.81 35.59
C VAL A 5 -15.34 16.57 34.33
N ALA A 6 -14.73 16.75 33.16
CA ALA A 6 -15.39 16.47 31.88
C ALA A 6 -15.66 14.97 31.75
N THR A 7 -16.82 14.61 31.19
CA THR A 7 -17.15 13.21 30.96
C THR A 7 -16.34 12.67 29.78
N VAL A 8 -16.14 11.34 29.74
CA VAL A 8 -15.42 10.68 28.64
C VAL A 8 -16.06 11.00 27.28
N GLU A 9 -17.39 11.08 27.22
CA GLU A 9 -18.13 11.44 26.00
C GLU A 9 -17.86 12.87 25.54
N GLU A 10 -17.77 13.81 26.47
CA GLU A 10 -17.44 15.21 26.20
C GLU A 10 -16.00 15.35 25.70
N GLN A 11 -15.07 14.57 26.27
CA GLN A 11 -13.69 14.49 25.77
C GLN A 11 -13.61 13.87 24.37
N LEU A 12 -14.36 12.79 24.11
CA LEU A 12 -14.41 12.16 22.79
C LEU A 12 -15.04 13.06 21.73
N MET A 13 -16.05 13.86 22.09
CA MET A 13 -16.60 14.92 21.24
C MET A 13 -15.56 15.99 20.92
N ASN A 14 -14.87 16.51 21.94
CA ASN A 14 -13.88 17.58 21.78
C ASN A 14 -12.68 17.15 20.91
N LEU A 15 -12.29 15.88 20.97
CA LEU A 15 -11.22 15.31 20.15
C LEU A 15 -11.70 14.91 18.74
N GLY A 16 -12.99 15.09 18.41
CA GLY A 16 -13.56 14.67 17.13
C GLY A 16 -13.61 13.14 16.94
N CYS A 17 -13.46 12.38 18.03
CA CYS A 17 -13.43 10.92 18.04
C CYS A 17 -14.82 10.29 18.20
N LYS A 18 -15.88 11.11 18.24
CA LYS A 18 -17.26 10.63 18.32
C LYS A 18 -17.55 9.69 17.14
N ASN A 19 -18.01 8.47 17.45
CA ASN A 19 -18.36 7.41 16.50
C ASN A 19 -17.20 6.80 15.68
N LEU A 20 -15.94 6.98 16.09
CA LEU A 20 -14.82 6.30 15.42
C LEU A 20 -14.93 4.76 15.51
N GLY A 21 -15.43 4.22 16.63
CA GLY A 21 -15.63 2.79 16.78
C GLY A 21 -16.63 2.21 15.78
N GLU A 22 -17.72 2.94 15.50
CA GLU A 22 -18.72 2.58 14.49
C GLU A 22 -18.09 2.58 13.09
N LYS A 23 -17.36 3.64 12.74
CA LYS A 23 -16.64 3.72 11.46
C LYS A 23 -15.59 2.61 11.29
N ILE A 24 -14.90 2.22 12.36
CA ILE A 24 -13.94 1.12 12.32
C ILE A 24 -14.67 -0.19 12.04
N ALA A 25 -15.78 -0.45 12.75
CA ALA A 25 -16.59 -1.65 12.55
C ALA A 25 -17.14 -1.73 11.12
N ASP A 26 -17.63 -0.63 10.56
CA ASP A 26 -18.14 -0.56 9.18
C ASP A 26 -17.05 -0.92 8.16
N VAL A 27 -15.85 -0.30 8.29
CA VAL A 27 -14.73 -0.54 7.38
C VAL A 27 -14.20 -1.98 7.52
N GLU A 28 -14.17 -2.54 8.73
CA GLU A 28 -13.78 -3.94 8.94
C GLU A 28 -14.78 -4.92 8.32
N MET A 29 -16.07 -4.62 8.37
CA MET A 29 -17.11 -5.40 7.71
C MET A 29 -16.98 -5.34 6.18
N GLU A 30 -16.80 -4.15 5.61
CA GLU A 30 -16.56 -3.98 4.17
C GLU A 30 -15.30 -4.73 3.72
N LEU A 31 -14.24 -4.69 4.53
CA LEU A 31 -13.00 -5.43 4.26
C LEU A 31 -13.21 -6.95 4.31
N ALA A 32 -14.00 -7.45 5.26
CA ALA A 32 -14.34 -8.87 5.36
C ALA A 32 -15.17 -9.34 4.16
N LEU A 33 -16.16 -8.54 3.73
CA LEU A 33 -16.96 -8.80 2.54
C LEU A 33 -16.11 -8.78 1.27
N ALA A 34 -15.24 -7.79 1.11
CA ALA A 34 -14.32 -7.73 -0.01
C ALA A 34 -13.46 -9.01 -0.06
N ARG A 35 -12.88 -9.43 1.08
CA ARG A 35 -12.04 -10.63 1.18
C ARG A 35 -12.80 -11.90 0.78
N SER A 36 -14.06 -12.07 1.21
CA SER A 36 -14.86 -13.24 0.84
C SER A 36 -15.22 -13.26 -0.65
N GLN A 37 -15.38 -12.09 -1.27
CA GLN A 37 -15.58 -11.91 -2.72
C GLN A 37 -14.29 -12.05 -3.54
N GLY A 38 -13.19 -12.51 -2.94
CA GLY A 38 -11.93 -12.73 -3.63
C GLY A 38 -11.02 -11.50 -3.72
N PHE A 39 -11.27 -10.46 -2.92
CA PHE A 39 -10.29 -9.39 -2.66
C PHE A 39 -9.12 -9.97 -1.84
N LEU A 40 -8.25 -10.67 -2.54
CA LEU A 40 -6.89 -10.90 -2.07
C LEU A 40 -6.19 -9.55 -2.18
N HIS A 41 -5.67 -9.04 -1.06
CA HIS A 41 -4.65 -8.00 -1.09
C HIS A 41 -3.62 -8.49 -2.11
N LYS A 42 -3.60 -7.89 -3.31
CA LYS A 42 -2.77 -8.37 -4.41
C LYS A 42 -1.33 -8.30 -3.90
N ARG A 43 -0.81 -9.40 -3.35
CA ARG A 43 0.61 -9.69 -3.53
C ARG A 43 0.78 -9.53 -5.02
N PRO A 44 1.69 -8.66 -5.49
CA PRO A 44 1.93 -8.55 -6.92
C PRO A 44 2.05 -9.98 -7.42
N ALA A 45 1.20 -10.35 -8.38
CA ALA A 45 1.10 -11.69 -8.92
C ALA A 45 2.45 -11.98 -9.60
N TRP A 46 3.40 -12.37 -8.77
CA TRP A 46 4.74 -12.76 -9.17
C TRP A 46 4.72 -14.21 -9.65
N ASN A 47 3.67 -14.95 -9.30
CA ASN A 47 3.60 -16.39 -9.43
C ASN A 47 2.44 -16.81 -10.35
N ALA A 48 2.30 -16.17 -11.51
CA ALA A 48 1.36 -16.68 -12.53
C ALA A 48 1.80 -16.41 -13.98
N THR A 49 3.05 -16.03 -14.22
CA THR A 49 3.58 -15.92 -15.59
C THR A 49 4.91 -16.64 -15.70
N SER A 50 4.80 -17.96 -15.86
CA SER A 50 5.85 -18.89 -16.30
C SER A 50 6.94 -19.17 -15.27
N GLU A 51 7.42 -20.42 -15.27
CA GLU A 51 8.62 -20.94 -14.61
C GLU A 51 9.92 -20.24 -15.09
N LYS A 52 9.88 -18.92 -15.32
CA LYS A 52 11.06 -18.14 -15.69
C LYS A 52 11.93 -18.02 -14.46
N ARG A 53 13.01 -18.80 -14.45
CA ARG A 53 14.08 -18.72 -13.47
C ARG A 53 14.52 -17.27 -13.33
N LEU A 54 14.26 -16.70 -12.16
CA LEU A 54 14.68 -15.34 -11.83
C LEU A 54 16.19 -15.32 -11.70
N LEU A 55 16.83 -14.43 -12.45
CA LEU A 55 18.26 -14.21 -12.38
C LEU A 55 18.58 -13.14 -11.34
N ALA A 56 17.76 -12.09 -11.25
CA ALA A 56 17.96 -11.02 -10.28
C ALA A 56 16.66 -10.27 -9.96
N VAL A 57 16.56 -9.78 -8.73
CA VAL A 57 15.52 -8.86 -8.27
C VAL A 57 16.17 -7.63 -7.69
N ILE A 58 15.82 -6.45 -8.22
CA ILE A 58 16.36 -5.15 -7.81
C ILE A 58 15.24 -4.33 -7.19
N GLY A 59 15.37 -4.03 -5.89
CA GLY A 59 14.46 -3.17 -5.15
C GLY A 59 15.02 -1.76 -5.00
N ILE A 60 14.26 -0.76 -5.41
CA ILE A 60 14.59 0.67 -5.18
C ILE A 60 13.77 1.16 -3.99
N TYR A 61 14.40 1.29 -2.83
CA TYR A 61 13.74 1.78 -1.62
C TYR A 61 13.26 3.22 -1.77
N THR A 62 12.03 3.48 -1.33
CA THR A 62 11.40 4.80 -1.43
C THR A 62 10.25 4.93 -0.44
N GLY A 63 9.97 6.15 0.04
CA GLY A 63 8.84 6.41 0.93
C GLY A 63 7.54 6.77 0.18
N PHE A 64 6.40 6.71 0.86
CA PHE A 64 5.09 7.05 0.27
C PHE A 64 5.09 8.44 -0.39
N GLY A 65 5.58 9.46 0.33
CA GLY A 65 5.65 10.86 -0.14
C GLY A 65 6.59 11.11 -1.31
N SER A 66 7.44 10.14 -1.68
CA SER A 66 8.41 10.28 -2.78
C SER A 66 7.83 9.92 -4.15
N HIS A 67 6.54 10.14 -4.39
CA HIS A 67 5.87 9.78 -5.65
C HIS A 67 6.50 10.46 -6.87
N LEU A 68 6.75 11.78 -6.78
CA LEU A 68 7.39 12.54 -7.86
C LEU A 68 8.81 12.05 -8.15
N ASN A 69 9.54 11.62 -7.11
CA ASN A 69 10.87 11.04 -7.27
C ASN A 69 10.82 9.69 -8.02
N ARG A 70 9.84 8.84 -7.71
CA ARG A 70 9.62 7.59 -8.46
C ARG A 70 9.31 7.85 -9.93
N ILE A 71 8.52 8.86 -10.25
CA ILE A 71 8.26 9.28 -11.64
C ILE A 71 9.55 9.76 -12.30
N ARG A 72 10.32 10.62 -11.64
CA ARG A 72 11.61 11.10 -12.17
C ARG A 72 12.57 9.94 -12.47
N ILE A 73 12.63 8.94 -11.60
CA ILE A 73 13.45 7.73 -11.82
C ILE A 73 12.95 6.93 -13.03
N ARG A 74 11.62 6.76 -13.18
CA ARG A 74 11.01 6.12 -14.37
C ARG A 74 11.32 6.84 -15.67
N ASN A 75 11.47 8.15 -15.63
CA ASN A 75 11.72 8.99 -16.80
C ASN A 75 13.22 9.18 -17.09
N THR A 76 14.11 8.62 -16.28
CA THR A 76 15.57 8.71 -16.49
C THR A 76 16.12 7.35 -16.87
N TRP A 77 16.66 6.59 -15.92
CA TRP A 77 17.42 5.36 -16.21
C TRP A 77 16.59 4.08 -16.08
N LEU A 78 15.44 4.13 -15.41
CA LEU A 78 14.65 2.92 -15.16
C LEU A 78 13.88 2.52 -16.43
N PRO A 79 14.08 1.31 -16.98
CA PRO A 79 13.41 0.90 -18.21
C PRO A 79 11.89 0.85 -18.04
N THR A 80 11.17 1.27 -19.07
CA THR A 80 9.70 1.27 -19.13
C THR A 80 9.21 0.59 -20.41
N GLY A 81 7.91 0.28 -20.46
CA GLY A 81 7.26 -0.31 -21.65
C GLY A 81 7.93 -1.60 -22.13
N GLN A 82 8.27 -1.65 -23.42
CA GLN A 82 8.85 -2.84 -24.06
C GLN A 82 10.26 -3.17 -23.54
N ALA A 83 11.06 -2.18 -23.16
CA ALA A 83 12.40 -2.40 -22.61
C ALA A 83 12.32 -3.12 -21.25
N LEU A 84 11.34 -2.75 -20.42
CA LEU A 84 11.08 -3.41 -19.15
C LEU A 84 10.63 -4.86 -19.38
N LYS A 85 9.71 -5.10 -20.32
CA LYS A 85 9.22 -6.44 -20.64
C LYS A 85 10.35 -7.38 -21.08
N LYS A 86 11.27 -6.90 -21.93
CA LYS A 86 12.46 -7.67 -22.35
C LYS A 86 13.38 -8.03 -21.18
N LEU A 87 13.49 -7.16 -20.18
CA LEU A 87 14.28 -7.41 -18.98
C LEU A 87 13.62 -8.48 -18.09
N GLU A 88 12.31 -8.39 -17.92
CA GLU A 88 11.50 -9.34 -17.16
C GLU A 88 11.48 -10.72 -17.84
N GLU A 89 11.46 -10.77 -19.17
CA GLU A 89 11.59 -12.01 -19.94
C GLU A 89 12.94 -12.72 -19.73
N LYS A 90 14.01 -11.95 -19.48
CA LYS A 90 15.34 -12.47 -19.09
C LYS A 90 15.42 -12.86 -17.60
N GLY A 91 14.33 -12.72 -16.84
CA GLY A 91 14.29 -13.04 -15.42
C GLY A 91 14.92 -11.97 -14.51
N ILE A 92 15.09 -10.74 -14.99
CA ILE A 92 15.56 -9.61 -14.18
C ILE A 92 14.39 -8.66 -13.93
N VAL A 93 14.14 -8.32 -12.67
CA VAL A 93 13.02 -7.44 -12.30
C VAL A 93 13.47 -6.29 -11.45
N VAL A 94 12.97 -5.10 -11.80
CA VAL A 94 13.22 -3.85 -11.08
C VAL A 94 11.90 -3.26 -10.62
N ARG A 95 11.78 -2.99 -9.31
CA ARG A 95 10.57 -2.40 -8.69
C ARG A 95 10.92 -1.43 -7.57
N PHE A 96 10.01 -0.48 -7.31
CA PHE A 96 10.08 0.37 -6.13
C PHE A 96 9.56 -0.38 -4.91
N VAL A 97 10.35 -0.37 -3.84
CA VAL A 97 9.96 -0.90 -2.54
C VAL A 97 9.46 0.27 -1.71
N VAL A 98 8.14 0.36 -1.54
CA VAL A 98 7.48 1.40 -0.75
C VAL A 98 7.26 0.89 0.66
N GLY A 99 8.02 1.43 1.62
CA GLY A 99 7.89 1.11 3.05
C GLY A 99 6.68 1.78 3.69
N ARG A 100 6.41 1.46 4.97
CA ARG A 100 5.43 2.19 5.81
C ARG A 100 5.86 3.64 6.02
#